data_AF-A0A524L1R5-F1
#
_entry.id   AF-A0A524L1R5-F1
#
_cell.length_a   1.000
_cell.length_b   1.000
_cell.length_c   1.000
_cell.angle_alpha   90.00
_cell.angle_beta   90.00
_cell.angle_gamma   90.00
#
_symmetry.space_group_name_H-M   'P 1'
#
loop_
_entity.id
_entity.type
_entity.pdbx_description
1 polymer ?
#
loop_
_entity_poly.entity_id
_entity_poly.type
_entity_poly.pdbx_seq_one_letter_code
_entity_poly.pdbx_strand_id
1 'polypeptide(L)'
;MKLEDVKKITMIGAGDMGHGIAANCLLGGYTVVLRDIKQEFVDRGVELIKKSLAKFKEKGKITPEAHDDALARLIPMVDLAEAVKDSDFIIEAVPEKLELKKSVLAELDKLAPKHAILASNT
;
A
#
# COMPACT_ATOMS: atom_id res chain seq x y z
N MET A 1 0.76 -14.81 13.35
CA MET A 1 1.59 -14.44 12.19
C MET A 1 2.99 -14.11 12.66
N LYS A 2 4.00 -14.65 12.00
CA LYS A 2 5.41 -14.24 12.15
C LYS A 2 5.77 -13.30 10.99
N LEU A 3 6.86 -12.54 11.13
CA LEU A 3 7.31 -11.60 10.10
C LEU A 3 7.54 -12.28 8.73
N GLU A 4 8.05 -13.51 8.74
CA GLU A 4 8.33 -14.31 7.54
C GLU A 4 7.08 -14.69 6.74
N ASP A 5 5.90 -14.63 7.35
CA ASP A 5 4.61 -14.95 6.73
C ASP A 5 4.06 -13.79 5.88
N VAL A 6 4.52 -12.55 6.09
CA VAL A 6 3.99 -11.38 5.36
C VAL A 6 4.56 -11.36 3.94
N LYS A 7 3.70 -11.47 2.94
CA LYS A 7 4.07 -11.36 1.52
C LYS A 7 3.31 -10.26 0.80
N LYS A 8 2.03 -10.06 1.15
CA LYS A 8 1.15 -9.06 0.52
C LYS A 8 0.70 -8.01 1.52
N ILE A 9 1.00 -6.75 1.21
CA ILE A 9 0.62 -5.58 2.01
C ILE A 9 -0.44 -4.78 1.23
N THR A 10 -1.53 -4.40 1.89
CA THR A 10 -2.50 -3.46 1.32
C THR A 10 -2.36 -2.09 1.97
N MET A 11 -2.15 -1.08 1.14
CA MET A 11 -2.09 0.32 1.53
C MET A 11 -3.44 0.98 1.25
N ILE A 12 -4.15 1.38 2.30
CA ILE A 12 -5.42 2.11 2.21
C ILE A 12 -5.14 3.60 2.25
N GLY A 13 -5.38 4.27 1.12
CA GLY A 13 -5.05 5.66 0.87
C GLY A 13 -3.79 5.77 0.00
N ALA A 14 -3.93 6.41 -1.16
CA ALA A 14 -2.87 6.61 -2.16
C ALA A 14 -2.27 8.03 -2.13
N GLY A 15 -2.63 8.82 -1.12
CA GLY A 15 -2.18 10.21 -0.92
C GLY A 15 -0.72 10.35 -0.48
N ASP A 16 -0.39 11.48 0.13
CA ASP A 16 1.00 11.88 0.39
C ASP A 16 1.77 10.91 1.29
N MET A 17 1.15 10.35 2.33
CA MET A 17 1.80 9.34 3.17
C MET A 17 1.72 7.94 2.53
N GLY A 18 0.56 7.59 1.98
CA GLY A 18 0.29 6.26 1.44
C GLY A 18 1.23 5.84 0.32
N HIS A 19 1.50 6.73 -0.64
CA HIS A 19 2.42 6.42 -1.74
C HIS A 19 3.86 6.22 -1.26
N GLY A 20 4.31 6.99 -0.28
CA GLY A 20 5.67 6.88 0.27
C GLY A 20 5.86 5.57 1.04
N ILE A 21 4.88 5.20 1.87
CA ILE A 21 4.88 3.91 2.59
C ILE A 21 4.84 2.76 1.58
N ALA A 22 3.96 2.82 0.58
CA ALA A 22 3.86 1.83 -0.49
C ALA A 22 5.21 1.64 -1.21
N ALA A 23 5.88 2.72 -1.60
CA ALA A 23 7.18 2.67 -2.26
C ALA A 23 8.24 1.97 -1.39
N ASN A 24 8.27 2.25 -0.08
CA ASN A 24 9.20 1.58 0.84
C ASN A 24 8.88 0.09 1.00
N CYS A 25 7.60 -0.29 1.08
CA CYS A 25 7.19 -1.68 1.13
C CYS A 25 7.59 -2.44 -0.16
N LEU A 26 7.41 -1.83 -1.33
CA LEU A 26 7.83 -2.43 -2.60
C LEU A 26 9.35 -2.66 -2.66
N LEU A 27 10.15 -1.69 -2.20
CA LEU A 27 11.60 -1.83 -2.08
C LEU A 27 12.01 -2.86 -1.02
N GLY A 28 11.20 -3.02 0.03
CA GLY A 28 11.35 -4.07 1.05
C GLY A 28 11.02 -5.48 0.55
N GLY A 29 10.56 -5.60 -0.70
CA GLY A 29 10.35 -6.90 -1.34
C GLY A 29 8.90 -7.38 -1.36
N TYR A 30 7.97 -6.61 -0.79
CA TYR A 30 6.57 -7.01 -0.64
C TYR A 30 5.75 -6.71 -1.90
N THR A 31 4.75 -7.56 -2.17
CA THR A 31 3.67 -7.20 -3.10
C THR A 31 2.77 -6.17 -2.42
N VAL A 32 2.54 -5.03 -3.06
CA VAL A 32 1.74 -3.95 -2.48
C VAL A 32 0.50 -3.69 -3.31
N VAL A 33 -0.66 -3.85 -2.69
CA VAL A 33 -1.92 -3.33 -3.24
C VAL A 33 -2.09 -1.88 -2.80
N LEU A 34 -2.05 -0.94 -3.74
CA LEU A 34 -2.32 0.47 -3.46
C LEU A 34 -3.80 0.74 -3.74
N ARG A 35 -4.57 1.03 -2.69
CA ARG A 35 -6.01 1.22 -2.78
C ARG A 35 -6.44 2.62 -2.40
N ASP A 36 -7.33 3.21 -3.18
CA ASP A 36 -8.04 4.45 -2.83
C ASP A 36 -9.51 4.38 -3.28
N ILE A 37 -10.34 5.34 -2.87
CA ILE A 37 -11.79 5.36 -3.11
C ILE A 37 -12.17 5.67 -4.57
N LYS A 38 -11.23 6.19 -5.36
CA LYS A 38 -11.45 6.55 -6.76
C LYS A 38 -10.20 6.30 -7.60
N GLN A 39 -10.41 5.96 -8.88
CA GLN A 39 -9.33 5.70 -9.83
C GLN A 39 -8.34 6.88 -9.94
N GLU A 40 -8.84 8.13 -9.95
CA GLU A 40 -8.00 9.33 -10.03
C GLU A 40 -6.96 9.43 -8.91
N PHE A 41 -7.29 8.96 -7.70
CA PHE A 41 -6.38 8.99 -6.56
C PHE A 41 -5.37 7.84 -6.62
N VAL A 42 -5.81 6.66 -7.06
CA VAL A 42 -4.94 5.50 -7.30
C VAL A 42 -3.90 5.84 -8.37
N ASP A 43 -4.34 6.39 -9.51
CA ASP A 43 -3.46 6.76 -10.62
C ASP A 43 -2.42 7.79 -10.18
N ARG A 44 -2.87 8.82 -9.44
CA ARG A 44 -1.96 9.82 -8.86
C ARG A 44 -0.94 9.17 -7.92
N GLY A 45 -1.36 8.27 -7.05
CA GLY A 45 -0.47 7.56 -6.14
C GLY A 45 0.56 6.70 -6.87
N VAL A 46 0.13 5.97 -7.91
CA VAL A 46 1.02 5.18 -8.79
C VAL A 46 2.09 6.07 -9.43
N GLU A 47 1.70 7.22 -9.98
CA GLU A 47 2.65 8.15 -10.59
C GLU A 47 3.65 8.73 -9.57
N LEU A 48 3.19 9.03 -8.35
CA LEU A 48 4.08 9.46 -7.27
C LEU A 48 5.07 8.37 -6.85
N ILE A 49 4.64 7.10 -6.79
CA ILE A 49 5.53 5.96 -6.52
C ILE A 49 6.59 5.84 -7.62
N LYS A 50 6.17 5.80 -8.90
CA LYS A 50 7.08 5.72 -10.05
C LYS A 50 8.12 6.83 -10.02
N LYS A 51 7.69 8.08 -9.80
CA LYS A 51 8.57 9.25 -9.70
C LYS A 51 9.56 9.12 -8.55
N SER A 52 9.12 8.61 -7.40
CA SER A 52 9.99 8.43 -6.23
C SER A 52 11.05 7.36 -6.47
N LEU A 53 10.65 6.21 -7.01
CA LEU A 53 11.57 5.11 -7.35
C LEU A 53 12.57 5.55 -8.43
N ALA A 54 12.12 6.23 -9.48
CA ALA A 54 12.99 6.76 -10.53
C ALA A 54 14.05 7.73 -9.95
N LYS A 55 13.64 8.62 -9.04
CA LYS A 55 14.55 9.53 -8.35
C LYS A 55 15.57 8.80 -7.47
N PHE A 56 15.18 7.70 -6.82
CA PHE A 56 16.10 6.88 -6.05
C PHE A 56 17.11 6.16 -6.94
N LYS A 57 16.67 5.65 -8.11
CA LYS A 57 17.55 5.05 -9.12
C LYS A 57 18.55 6.06 -9.67
N GLU A 58 18.08 7.25 -10.07
CA GLU A 58 18.92 8.35 -10.57
C GLU A 58 20.01 8.74 -9.54
N LYS A 59 19.65 8.76 -8.25
CA LYS A 59 20.57 9.08 -7.15
C LYS A 59 21.45 7.90 -6.73
N GLY A 60 21.40 6.76 -7.42
CA GLY A 60 22.16 5.56 -7.07
C GLY A 60 21.80 4.95 -5.71
N LYS A 61 20.59 5.20 -5.20
CA LYS A 61 20.11 4.65 -3.92
C LYS A 61 19.52 3.25 -4.05
N ILE A 62 19.10 2.88 -5.26
CA ILE A 62 18.61 1.55 -5.63
C ILE A 62 19.18 1.18 -6.99
N THR A 63 19.29 -0.12 -7.29
CA THR A 63 19.73 -0.61 -8.60
C THR A 63 18.60 -0.51 -9.63
N PRO A 64 18.91 -0.55 -10.94
CA PRO A 64 17.89 -0.66 -11.98
C PRO A 64 16.94 -1.85 -11.79
N GLU A 65 17.46 -2.99 -11.37
CA GLU A 65 16.70 -4.21 -11.15
C GLU A 65 15.74 -4.05 -9.96
N ALA A 66 16.22 -3.50 -8.84
CA ALA A 66 15.38 -3.23 -7.68
C ALA A 66 14.25 -2.24 -7.98
N HIS A 67 14.49 -1.27 -8.87
CA HIS A 67 13.46 -0.36 -9.37
C HIS A 67 12.38 -1.11 -10.16
N ASP A 68 12.78 -1.94 -11.12
CA ASP A 68 11.87 -2.65 -12.01
C ASP A 68 11.06 -3.72 -11.24
N ASP A 69 11.71 -4.46 -10.33
CA ASP A 69 11.08 -5.43 -9.42
C ASP A 69 10.06 -4.77 -8.48
N ALA A 70 10.37 -3.57 -7.97
CA ALA A 70 9.44 -2.81 -7.15
C ALA A 70 8.18 -2.44 -7.94
N LEU A 71 8.31 -1.98 -9.19
CA LEU A 71 7.15 -1.65 -10.01
C LEU A 71 6.33 -2.88 -10.41
N ALA A 72 6.98 -4.02 -10.66
CA ALA A 72 6.29 -5.28 -10.97
C ALA A 72 5.42 -5.80 -9.81
N ARG A 73 5.72 -5.40 -8.56
CA ARG A 73 5.00 -5.80 -7.35
C ARG A 73 3.87 -4.85 -6.95
N LEU A 74 3.70 -3.72 -7.65
CA LEU A 74 2.65 -2.75 -7.37
C LEU A 74 1.34 -3.11 -8.06
N ILE A 75 0.26 -3.23 -7.28
CA ILE A 75 -1.07 -3.57 -7.76
C ILE A 75 -2.03 -2.42 -7.42
N PRO A 76 -2.42 -1.58 -8.39
CA PRO A 76 -3.41 -0.53 -8.16
C PRO A 76 -4.83 -1.11 -8.06
N MET A 77 -5.65 -0.62 -7.14
CA MET A 77 -7.03 -1.09 -6.97
C MET A 77 -7.95 -0.01 -6.41
N VAL A 78 -9.24 -0.05 -6.78
CA VAL A 78 -10.27 0.84 -6.20
C VAL A 78 -11.18 0.07 -5.24
N ASP A 79 -11.62 -1.11 -5.67
CA ASP A 79 -12.50 -1.97 -4.88
C ASP A 79 -11.81 -2.41 -3.58
N LEU A 80 -12.49 -2.22 -2.45
CA LEU A 80 -11.92 -2.51 -1.15
C LEU A 80 -11.87 -4.01 -0.86
N ALA A 81 -12.94 -4.75 -1.19
CA ALA A 81 -13.04 -6.17 -0.87
C ALA A 81 -11.98 -6.96 -1.64
N GLU A 82 -11.83 -6.68 -2.93
CA GLU A 82 -10.78 -7.27 -3.76
C GLU A 82 -9.38 -6.86 -3.32
N ALA A 83 -9.20 -5.63 -2.80
CA ALA A 83 -7.90 -5.15 -2.37
C ALA A 83 -7.37 -5.82 -1.11
N VAL A 84 -8.26 -6.33 -0.26
CA VAL A 84 -7.90 -6.92 1.04
C VAL A 84 -7.98 -8.44 1.07
N LYS A 85 -8.60 -9.08 0.06
CA LYS A 85 -8.96 -10.50 0.09
C LYS A 85 -7.81 -11.49 0.36
N ASP A 86 -6.58 -11.15 -0.03
CA ASP A 86 -5.40 -12.00 0.18
C ASP A 86 -4.31 -11.29 1.00
N SER A 87 -4.67 -10.25 1.75
CA SER A 87 -3.69 -9.40 2.42
C SER A 87 -3.22 -10.02 3.73
N ASP A 88 -1.93 -9.96 3.98
CA ASP A 88 -1.32 -10.39 5.24
C ASP A 88 -1.19 -9.21 6.21
N PHE A 89 -1.00 -8.01 5.67
CA PHE A 89 -0.83 -6.80 6.45
C PHE A 89 -1.53 -5.64 5.74
N ILE A 90 -2.27 -4.83 6.49
CA ILE A 90 -3.01 -3.69 5.96
C ILE A 90 -2.61 -2.44 6.74
N ILE A 91 -2.16 -1.41 6.02
CA ILE A 91 -1.81 -0.11 6.59
C ILE A 91 -2.80 0.92 6.09
N GLU A 92 -3.40 1.65 7.02
CA GLU A 92 -4.38 2.69 6.74
C GLU A 92 -3.75 4.09 6.89
N ALA A 93 -3.88 4.91 5.85
CA ALA A 93 -3.36 6.28 5.74
C ALA A 93 -4.39 7.27 5.11
N VAL A 94 -5.65 7.15 5.52
CA VAL A 94 -6.77 8.06 5.25
C VAL A 94 -6.67 9.34 6.10
N PRO A 95 -7.46 10.39 5.80
CA PRO A 95 -7.44 11.64 6.56
C PRO A 95 -7.62 11.47 8.07
N GLU A 96 -7.02 12.39 8.83
CA GLU A 96 -7.04 12.41 10.30
C GLU A 96 -8.41 12.80 10.88
N LYS A 97 -9.37 11.90 10.73
CA LYS A 97 -10.73 12.02 11.24
C LYS A 97 -11.10 10.72 11.94
N LEU A 98 -11.21 10.77 13.26
CA LEU A 98 -11.41 9.59 14.11
C LEU A 98 -12.58 8.71 13.64
N GLU A 99 -13.73 9.31 13.34
CA GLU A 99 -14.92 8.55 12.91
C GLU A 99 -14.72 7.89 11.54
N LEU A 100 -13.98 8.52 10.63
CA LEU A 100 -13.62 7.92 9.34
C LEU A 100 -12.67 6.74 9.54
N LYS A 101 -11.65 6.88 10.40
CA LYS A 101 -10.69 5.80 10.68
C LYS A 101 -11.37 4.59 11.31
N LYS A 102 -12.24 4.83 12.30
CA LYS A 102 -13.06 3.77 12.89
C LYS A 102 -13.94 3.08 11.85
N SER A 103 -14.59 3.83 10.97
CA SER A 103 -15.46 3.22 9.94
C SER A 103 -14.65 2.39 8.94
N VAL A 104 -13.49 2.90 8.50
CA VAL A 104 -12.57 2.18 7.61
C VAL A 104 -12.04 0.92 8.29
N LEU A 105 -11.53 1.01 9.52
CA LEU A 105 -11.02 -0.16 10.25
C LEU A 105 -12.11 -1.21 10.50
N ALA A 106 -13.34 -0.80 10.83
CA ALA A 106 -14.46 -1.72 11.01
C ALA A 106 -14.90 -2.38 9.69
N GLU A 107 -14.69 -1.73 8.55
CA GLU A 107 -14.92 -2.33 7.23
C GLU A 107 -13.81 -3.31 6.87
N LEU A 108 -12.55 -2.95 7.15
CA LEU A 108 -11.38 -3.81 6.98
C LEU A 108 -11.49 -5.09 7.83
N ASP A 109 -11.89 -4.98 9.10
CA ASP A 109 -12.07 -6.12 10.01
C ASP A 109 -13.08 -7.15 9.49
N LYS A 110 -14.08 -6.70 8.71
CA LYS A 110 -15.09 -7.59 8.10
C LYS A 110 -14.61 -8.26 6.83
N LEU A 111 -13.84 -7.54 6.01
CA LEU A 111 -13.48 -7.97 4.65
C LEU A 111 -12.13 -8.68 4.60
N ALA A 112 -11.19 -8.32 5.48
CA ALA A 112 -9.85 -8.86 5.47
C ALA A 112 -9.83 -10.31 5.99
N PRO A 113 -8.84 -11.11 5.54
CA PRO A 113 -8.58 -12.41 6.13
C PRO A 113 -8.36 -12.33 7.63
N LYS A 114 -8.81 -13.34 8.38
CA LYS A 114 -8.68 -13.40 9.85
C LYS A 114 -7.24 -13.33 10.35
N HIS A 115 -6.26 -13.69 9.51
CA HIS A 115 -4.84 -13.66 9.86
C HIS A 115 -4.20 -12.29 9.61
N ALA A 116 -4.86 -11.41 8.87
CA ALA A 116 -4.32 -10.12 8.49
C ALA A 116 -4.14 -9.20 9.69
N ILE A 117 -3.02 -8.48 9.74
CA ILE A 117 -2.81 -7.42 10.73
C ILE A 117 -3.33 -6.10 10.16
N LEU A 118 -4.13 -5.38 10.95
CA LEU A 118 -4.58 -4.02 10.64
C LEU A 118 -3.75 -3.02 11.44
N ALA A 119 -3.15 -2.05 10.74
CA ALA A 119 -2.36 -0.97 11.34
C ALA A 119 -2.84 0.39 10.84
N SER A 120 -2.83 1.39 11.72
CA SER A 120 -3.07 2.80 11.37
C SER A 120 -1.72 3.53 11.33
N ASN A 121 -1.54 4.41 10.34
CA ASN A 121 -0.40 5.33 10.26
C ASN A 121 -0.57 6.59 11.15
N THR A 122 -1.56 6.58 12.06
CA THR A 122 -1.97 7.72 12.90
C THR A 122 -2.63 7.24 14.19
#